data_AF-A0A5K1F4F3-F1
#
_entry.id   AF-A0A5K1F4F3-F1
#
_cell.length_a   1.000
_cell.length_b   1.000
_cell.length_c   1.000
_cell.angle_alpha   90.00
_cell.angle_beta   90.00
_cell.angle_gamma   90.00
#
_symmetry.space_group_name_H-M   'P 1'
#
loop_
_entity.id
_entity.type
_entity.pdbx_description
1 polymer ?
#
loop_
_entity_poly.entity_id
_entity_poly.type
_entity_poly.pdbx_seq_one_letter_code
_entity_poly.pdbx_strand_id
1 'polypeptide(L)'
;WIDHATSPVMLSKLESGKIVRSLDGIPLEGPVLLVGYHMLFGWEVSPLVREFLMKGILIRGIAHPFMFEKRTEKVMLDETRFDPFRALGAVPVSATGLFKLLSQNSHVLLYPGGVREALHRK
;
A
#
# COMPACT_ATOMS: atom_id res chain seq x y z
N TRP A 1 -9.13 -11.12 8.84
CA TRP A 1 -8.24 -12.03 9.59
C TRP A 1 -6.87 -11.41 9.81
N ILE A 2 -6.23 -10.81 8.79
CA ILE A 2 -4.91 -10.16 8.91
C ILE A 2 -4.89 -9.15 10.07
N ASP A 3 -5.91 -8.29 10.18
CA ASP A 3 -5.98 -7.27 11.24
C ASP A 3 -5.98 -7.84 12.65
N HIS A 4 -6.68 -8.95 12.86
CA HIS A 4 -6.70 -9.64 14.14
C HIS A 4 -5.38 -10.36 14.42
N ALA A 5 -4.75 -10.90 13.38
CA ALA A 5 -3.47 -11.60 13.49
C ALA A 5 -2.28 -10.66 13.73
N THR A 6 -2.31 -9.45 13.15
CA THR A 6 -1.20 -8.49 13.24
C THR A 6 -1.46 -7.38 14.27
N SER A 7 -2.71 -7.16 14.68
CA SER A 7 -3.14 -6.10 15.63
C SER A 7 -2.38 -4.77 15.40
N PRO A 8 -2.43 -4.20 14.19
CA PRO A 8 -1.56 -3.11 13.80
C PRO A 8 -1.93 -1.82 14.53
N VAL A 9 -0.93 -1.01 14.84
CA VAL A 9 -1.12 0.32 15.45
C VAL A 9 -0.64 1.38 14.48
N MET A 10 -1.55 2.26 14.04
CA MET A 10 -1.20 3.40 13.20
C MET A 10 -0.86 4.61 14.07
N LEU A 11 0.32 5.16 13.84
CA LEU A 11 0.81 6.37 14.48
C LEU A 11 1.19 7.39 13.41
N SER A 12 0.92 8.66 13.66
CA SER A 12 1.41 9.77 12.85
C SER A 12 1.85 10.94 13.75
N LYS A 13 2.65 11.83 13.19
CA LYS A 13 3.17 13.01 13.87
C LYS A 13 2.49 14.25 13.32
N LEU A 14 1.82 15.01 14.18
CA LEU A 14 1.22 16.29 13.81
C LEU A 14 2.30 17.36 13.56
N GLU A 15 1.93 18.48 12.94
CA GLU A 15 2.82 19.63 12.74
C GLU A 15 3.40 20.16 14.06
N SER A 16 2.62 20.09 15.15
CA SER A 16 3.07 20.43 16.51
C SER A 16 4.17 19.52 17.06
N GLY A 17 4.48 18.43 16.36
CA GLY A 17 5.43 17.39 16.79
C GLY A 17 4.83 16.30 17.65
N LYS A 18 3.57 16.42 18.08
CA LYS A 18 2.85 15.43 18.87
C LYS A 18 2.59 14.15 18.06
N ILE A 19 2.88 12.99 18.65
CA ILE A 19 2.52 11.68 18.09
C ILE A 19 1.08 11.36 18.50
N VAL A 20 0.26 10.94 17.53
CA VAL A 20 -1.14 10.54 17.73
C VAL A 20 -1.39 9.13 17.20
N ARG A 21 -2.34 8.41 17.81
CA ARG A 21 -2.80 7.08 17.37
C ARG A 21 -3.85 7.20 16.26
N SER A 22 -3.46 7.85 15.17
CA SER A 22 -4.25 8.05 13.97
C SER A 22 -3.31 8.41 12.83
N LEU A 23 -3.86 8.63 11.64
CA LEU A 23 -3.12 9.14 10.48
C LEU A 23 -3.37 10.65 10.26
N ASP A 24 -3.76 11.40 11.30
CA ASP A 24 -4.06 12.84 11.18
C ASP A 24 -2.84 13.72 10.91
N GLY A 25 -1.63 13.21 11.17
CA GLY A 25 -0.39 13.87 10.78
C GLY A 25 -0.03 13.69 9.30
N ILE A 26 -0.85 12.99 8.50
CA ILE A 26 -0.63 12.79 7.08
C ILE A 26 -1.47 13.80 6.28
N PRO A 27 -0.90 14.48 5.26
CA PRO A 27 -1.66 15.40 4.41
C PRO A 27 -2.87 14.73 3.74
N LEU A 28 -4.02 15.41 3.78
CA LEU A 28 -5.25 14.96 3.10
C LEU A 28 -5.12 15.07 1.58
N GLU A 29 -4.46 16.13 1.09
CA GLU A 29 -4.21 16.36 -0.31
C GLU A 29 -2.79 15.93 -0.69
N GLY A 30 -2.63 15.45 -1.92
CA GLY A 30 -1.34 15.06 -2.47
C GLY A 30 -0.52 16.25 -3.01
N PRO A 31 0.65 15.95 -3.61
CA PRO A 31 1.22 14.61 -3.72
C PRO A 31 1.88 14.17 -2.41
N VAL A 32 1.70 12.90 -2.04
CA VAL A 32 2.37 12.31 -0.86
C VAL A 32 3.08 11.05 -1.27
N LEU A 33 4.37 10.94 -0.97
CA LEU A 33 5.13 9.71 -1.13
C LEU A 33 5.30 9.05 0.24
N LEU A 34 4.60 7.93 0.45
CA LEU A 34 4.75 7.07 1.61
C LEU A 34 5.85 6.06 1.29
N VAL A 35 6.96 6.15 2.01
CA VAL A 35 8.08 5.22 1.88
C VAL A 35 8.14 4.35 3.13
N GLY A 36 8.06 3.03 2.95
CA GLY A 36 8.12 2.06 4.02
C GLY A 36 9.02 0.88 3.69
N TYR A 37 9.05 -0.10 4.59
CA TYR A 37 9.63 -1.41 4.35
C TYR A 37 8.54 -2.49 4.49
N HIS A 38 8.67 -3.57 3.72
CA HIS A 38 7.83 -4.74 3.82
C HIS A 38 8.17 -5.52 5.08
N MET A 39 7.13 -5.83 5.85
CA MET A 39 7.21 -6.85 6.89
C MET A 39 6.99 -8.22 6.23
N LEU A 40 6.80 -9.26 7.04
CA LEU A 40 6.59 -10.62 6.57
C LEU A 40 5.48 -10.71 5.50
N PHE A 41 5.86 -11.12 4.29
CA PHE A 41 4.99 -11.28 3.11
C PHE A 41 4.23 -10.02 2.67
N GLY A 42 4.61 -8.83 3.14
CA GLY A 42 3.86 -7.61 2.86
C GLY A 42 2.48 -7.57 3.53
N TRP A 43 2.26 -8.34 4.60
CA TRP A 43 0.96 -8.39 5.28
C TRP A 43 0.58 -7.07 5.97
N GLU A 44 1.54 -6.18 6.23
CA GLU A 44 1.30 -4.83 6.73
C GLU A 44 0.51 -3.95 5.75
N VAL A 45 0.56 -4.28 4.44
CA VAL A 45 -0.09 -3.46 3.39
C VAL A 45 -1.61 -3.45 3.56
N SER A 46 -2.22 -4.61 3.86
CA SER A 46 -3.68 -4.72 3.99
C SER A 46 -4.26 -3.79 5.06
N PRO A 47 -3.77 -3.80 6.32
CA PRO A 47 -4.24 -2.86 7.31
C PRO A 47 -3.87 -1.41 7.00
N LEU A 48 -2.68 -1.16 6.43
CA LEU A 48 -2.29 0.19 6.06
C LEU A 48 -3.26 0.81 5.03
N VAL A 49 -3.54 0.10 3.94
CA VAL A 49 -4.46 0.56 2.89
C VAL A 49 -5.85 0.80 3.45
N ARG A 50 -6.35 -0.07 4.33
CA ARG A 50 -7.66 0.13 4.98
C ARG A 50 -7.70 1.43 5.78
N GLU A 51 -6.71 1.69 6.64
CA GLU A 51 -6.72 2.88 7.51
C GLU A 51 -6.68 4.18 6.71
N PHE A 52 -5.95 4.20 5.60
CA PHE A 52 -5.99 5.33 4.66
C PHE A 52 -7.33 5.47 3.95
N LEU A 53 -7.92 4.37 3.48
CA LEU A 53 -9.23 4.36 2.85
C LEU A 53 -10.33 4.87 3.80
N MET A 54 -10.27 4.51 5.08
CA MET A 54 -11.18 5.00 6.12
C MET A 54 -11.05 6.52 6.36
N LYS A 55 -9.90 7.13 6.06
CA LYS A 55 -9.71 8.59 6.02
C LYS A 55 -10.13 9.23 4.70
N GLY A 56 -10.62 8.45 3.74
CA GLY A 56 -10.96 8.94 2.40
C GLY A 56 -9.75 9.15 1.49
N ILE A 57 -8.57 8.60 1.84
CA ILE A 57 -7.35 8.70 1.03
C ILE A 57 -7.15 7.39 0.27
N LEU A 58 -7.14 7.47 -1.06
CA LEU A 58 -6.81 6.33 -1.91
C LEU A 58 -5.29 6.26 -2.15
N ILE A 59 -4.63 5.30 -1.53
CA ILE A 59 -3.21 5.03 -1.78
C ILE A 59 -3.02 4.29 -3.11
N ARG A 60 -2.02 4.71 -3.86
CA ARG A 60 -1.51 4.04 -5.07
C ARG A 60 -0.29 3.21 -4.71
N GLY A 61 -0.52 1.95 -4.34
CA GLY A 61 0.55 0.98 -4.13
C GLY A 61 1.20 0.57 -5.45
N ILE A 62 2.52 0.69 -5.55
CA ILE A 62 3.27 0.26 -6.73
C ILE A 62 3.69 -1.20 -6.54
N ALA A 63 3.00 -2.12 -7.21
CA ALA A 63 3.17 -3.56 -7.02
C ALA A 63 3.81 -4.24 -8.24
N HIS A 64 4.41 -5.41 -8.01
CA HIS A 64 5.00 -6.21 -9.09
C HIS A 64 3.92 -6.68 -10.09
N PRO A 65 4.17 -6.69 -11.42
CA PRO A 65 3.14 -6.97 -12.43
C PRO A 65 2.46 -8.34 -12.26
N PHE A 66 3.18 -9.31 -11.71
CA PHE A 66 2.68 -10.64 -11.32
C PHE A 66 1.39 -10.61 -10.48
N MET A 67 1.20 -9.56 -9.66
CA MET A 67 0.00 -9.41 -8.82
C MET A 67 -1.27 -9.11 -9.64
N PHE A 68 -1.13 -8.81 -10.93
CA PHE A 68 -2.20 -8.33 -11.82
C PHE A 68 -2.47 -9.27 -13.00
N GLU A 69 -1.74 -10.38 -13.08
CA GLU A 69 -1.86 -11.36 -14.16
C GLU A 69 -3.06 -12.30 -13.93
N LYS A 70 -3.85 -12.56 -14.97
CA LYS A 70 -5.01 -13.49 -14.85
C LYS A 70 -4.62 -14.93 -14.53
N ARG A 71 -3.33 -15.29 -14.67
CA ARG A 71 -2.84 -16.64 -14.41
C ARG A 71 -2.56 -16.88 -12.93
N THR A 72 -2.30 -15.83 -12.15
CA THR A 72 -2.16 -15.89 -10.68
C THR A 72 -3.50 -15.99 -9.96
N GLU A 73 -4.59 -15.55 -10.58
CA GLU A 73 -5.97 -15.80 -10.10
C GLU A 73 -6.25 -17.30 -9.89
N LYS A 74 -5.59 -18.20 -10.64
CA LYS A 74 -5.71 -19.66 -10.44
C LYS A 74 -4.87 -20.22 -9.28
N VAL A 75 -3.87 -19.48 -8.81
CA VAL A 75 -3.00 -19.88 -7.69
C VAL A 75 -3.53 -19.33 -6.37
N MET A 76 -4.17 -18.17 -6.41
CA MET A 76 -4.97 -17.66 -5.31
C MET A 76 -6.29 -18.43 -5.27
N LEU A 77 -6.76 -18.81 -4.08
CA LEU A 77 -7.90 -19.73 -3.88
C LEU A 77 -9.27 -19.12 -4.23
N ASP A 78 -9.35 -18.17 -5.17
CA ASP A 78 -10.55 -17.41 -5.47
C ASP A 78 -10.87 -17.48 -6.98
N GLU A 79 -11.94 -18.19 -7.33
CA GLU A 79 -12.44 -18.32 -8.71
C GLU A 79 -13.15 -17.04 -9.20
N THR A 80 -13.23 -16.00 -8.36
CA THR A 80 -13.86 -14.75 -8.74
C THR A 80 -12.92 -13.90 -9.61
N ARG A 81 -13.47 -13.29 -10.66
CA ARG A 81 -12.79 -12.28 -11.53
C ARG A 81 -12.44 -10.98 -10.77
N PHE A 82 -12.44 -11.01 -9.45
CA PHE A 82 -12.22 -9.86 -8.59
C PHE A 82 -10.72 -9.69 -8.37
N ASP A 83 -10.17 -8.60 -8.88
CA ASP A 83 -8.79 -8.20 -8.64
C ASP A 83 -8.76 -7.20 -7.47
N PRO A 84 -8.50 -7.66 -6.24
CA PRO A 84 -8.49 -6.78 -5.07
C PRO A 84 -7.37 -5.72 -5.16
N PHE A 85 -6.26 -6.01 -5.87
CA PHE A 85 -5.16 -5.07 -6.01
C PHE A 85 -5.59 -3.86 -6.85
N ARG A 86 -6.20 -4.09 -8.02
CA ARG A 86 -6.75 -2.99 -8.83
C ARG A 86 -7.90 -2.28 -8.13
N ALA A 87 -8.80 -3.02 -7.49
CA ALA A 87 -9.94 -2.45 -6.79
C ALA A 87 -9.53 -1.50 -5.65
N LEU A 88 -8.45 -1.83 -4.94
CA LEU A 88 -7.89 -1.01 -3.86
C LEU A 88 -6.86 0.03 -4.34
N GLY A 89 -6.75 0.22 -5.66
CA GLY A 89 -5.97 1.31 -6.26
C GLY A 89 -4.49 1.02 -6.50
N ALA A 90 -4.03 -0.22 -6.31
CA ALA A 90 -2.67 -0.61 -6.66
C ALA A 90 -2.46 -0.58 -8.19
N VAL A 91 -1.23 -0.28 -8.59
CA VAL A 91 -0.81 -0.19 -9.99
C VAL A 91 0.46 -1.01 -10.24
N PRO A 92 0.66 -1.57 -11.45
CA PRO A 92 1.89 -2.25 -11.78
C PRO A 92 3.06 -1.27 -11.82
N VAL A 93 4.20 -1.69 -11.28
CA VAL A 93 5.45 -0.94 -11.38
C VAL A 93 5.87 -0.73 -12.83
N SER A 94 6.33 0.49 -13.14
CA SER A 94 6.88 0.87 -14.44
C SER A 94 7.92 1.98 -14.25
N ALA A 95 8.78 2.19 -15.26
CA ALA A 95 9.88 3.15 -15.19
C ALA A 95 9.43 4.59 -14.88
N THR A 96 8.25 4.99 -15.34
CA THR A 96 7.71 6.35 -15.18
C THR A 96 6.48 6.41 -14.28
N GLY A 97 6.01 5.27 -13.77
CA GLY A 97 4.75 5.16 -13.02
C GLY A 97 4.73 6.05 -11.78
N LEU A 98 5.80 6.03 -10.99
CA LEU A 98 5.94 6.87 -9.80
C LEU A 98 5.77 8.37 -10.12
N PHE A 99 6.52 8.87 -11.10
CA PHE A 99 6.45 10.27 -11.51
C PHE A 99 5.06 10.64 -12.03
N LYS A 100 4.43 9.77 -12.81
CA LYS A 100 3.07 9.99 -13.31
C LYS A 100 2.07 10.11 -12.16
N LEU A 101 2.11 9.21 -11.17
CA LEU A 101 1.21 9.27 -10.02
C LEU A 101 1.40 10.55 -9.20
N LEU A 102 2.65 10.93 -8.94
CA LEU A 102 2.94 12.17 -8.21
C LEU A 102 2.48 13.41 -8.97
N SER A 103 2.65 13.44 -10.31
CA SER A 103 2.11 14.54 -11.15
C SER A 103 0.58 14.63 -11.16
N GLN A 104 -0.10 13.53 -10.79
CA GLN A 104 -1.55 13.46 -10.65
C GLN A 104 -2.02 13.73 -9.21
N ASN A 105 -1.16 14.33 -8.37
CA ASN A 105 -1.47 14.65 -6.98
C ASN A 105 -1.86 13.43 -6.12
N SER A 106 -1.35 12.24 -6.47
CA SER A 106 -1.72 11.00 -5.77
C SER A 106 -0.89 10.80 -4.49
N HIS A 107 -1.49 10.09 -3.53
CA HIS A 107 -0.77 9.42 -2.44
C HIS A 107 -0.19 8.11 -2.98
N VAL A 108 1.12 7.96 -2.95
CA VAL A 108 1.83 6.81 -3.53
C VAL A 108 2.53 6.04 -2.41
N LEU A 109 2.35 4.72 -2.36
CA LEU A 109 3.04 3.83 -1.43
C LEU A 109 4.15 3.08 -2.16
N LEU A 110 5.38 3.26 -1.66
CA LEU A 110 6.60 2.69 -2.19
C LEU A 110 7.32 1.88 -1.12
N TYR A 111 7.61 0.63 -1.45
CA TYR A 111 8.54 -0.24 -0.73
C TYR A 111 9.80 -0.42 -1.57
N PRO A 112 10.90 0.30 -1.28
CA PRO A 112 12.09 0.30 -2.14
C PRO A 112 12.73 -1.08 -2.35
N GLY A 113 12.68 -1.96 -1.34
CA GLY A 113 13.19 -3.32 -1.46
C GLY A 113 12.25 -4.30 -2.20
N GLY A 114 11.01 -3.89 -2.46
CA GLY A 114 10.03 -4.62 -3.25
C GLY A 114 9.83 -6.09 -2.83
N VAL A 115 9.62 -6.98 -3.80
CA VAL A 115 9.32 -8.40 -3.54
C VAL A 115 10.44 -9.12 -2.78
N ARG A 116 11.71 -8.69 -2.94
CA ARG A 116 12.83 -9.28 -2.21
C ARG A 116 12.70 -9.04 -0.70
N GLU A 117 12.35 -7.82 -0.34
CA GLU A 117 12.09 -7.42 1.05
C GLU A 117 10.89 -8.15 1.63
N ALA A 118 9.77 -8.21 0.89
CA ALA A 118 8.56 -8.93 1.33
C ALA A 118 8.80 -10.43 1.60
N LEU A 119 9.68 -11.05 0.81
CA LEU A 119 10.03 -12.46 0.97
C LEU A 119 11.25 -12.68 1.89
N HIS A 120 11.79 -11.62 2.51
CA HIS A 120 13.02 -11.65 3.29
C HIS A 120 14.18 -12.38 2.58
N ARG A 121 14.26 -12.20 1.26
CA ARG A 121 15.32 -12.78 0.43
C ARG A 121 16.51 -11.81 0.38
N LYS A 122 17.70 -12.35 0.62
CA LYS A 122 18.96 -11.64 0.36
C LYS A 122 19.16 -11.38 -1.13
#